data_AF-A0A222FA19-F1
#
_entry.id   AF-A0A222FA19-F1
#
_cell.length_a   1.000
_cell.length_b   1.000
_cell.length_c   1.000
_cell.angle_alpha   90.00
_cell.angle_beta   90.00
_cell.angle_gamma   90.00
#
_symmetry.space_group_name_H-M   'P 1'
#
loop_
_entity.id
_entity.type
_entity.pdbx_description
1 polymer ?
#
loop_
_entity_poly.entity_id
_entity_poly.type
_entity_poly.pdbx_seq_one_letter_code
_entity_poly.pdbx_strand_id
1 'polypeptide(L)'
;MRSLVLTVAVAALLSSIAGFCLHVFSAEWLQHWIAARMEGRAMVSSWDVRVPAAISAIEIGLGASLTYWLLRCRFPALGWARGGLCLAGLILMIKGNLIRQPLMNSLVGNPVEVVAVQDGMVWVTWAVMGWIIAGVFALFDRQNRQDNSLKVQEA
;
A
#
# COMPACT_ATOMS: atom_id res chain seq x y z
N MET A 1 -1.48 24.75 -11.98
CA MET A 1 -2.62 23.83 -12.13
C MET A 1 -2.37 22.73 -13.17
N ARG A 2 -1.99 23.05 -14.43
CA ARG A 2 -1.69 22.04 -15.47
C ARG A 2 -0.61 21.01 -15.06
N SER A 3 0.49 21.47 -14.46
CA SER A 3 1.59 20.59 -13.99
C SER A 3 1.11 19.56 -12.95
N LEU A 4 0.29 19.98 -11.97
CA LEU A 4 -0.25 19.08 -10.94
C LEU A 4 -1.18 17.99 -11.52
N VAL A 5 -2.09 18.36 -12.41
CA VAL A 5 -3.00 17.39 -13.05
C VAL A 5 -2.21 16.34 -13.83
N LEU A 6 -1.18 16.77 -14.56
CA LEU A 6 -0.29 15.86 -15.27
C LEU A 6 0.46 14.93 -14.30
N THR A 7 1.04 15.47 -13.22
CA THR A 7 1.74 14.65 -12.21
C THR A 7 0.82 13.60 -11.61
N VAL A 8 -0.41 13.96 -11.26
CA VAL A 8 -1.42 13.02 -10.73
C VAL A 8 -1.76 11.94 -11.76
N ALA A 9 -2.02 12.32 -13.01
CA ALA A 9 -2.36 11.38 -14.07
C ALA A 9 -1.22 10.37 -14.34
N VAL A 10 0.02 10.85 -14.42
CA VAL A 10 1.21 10.01 -14.62
C VAL A 10 1.43 9.09 -13.43
N ALA A 11 1.35 9.61 -12.21
CA ALA A 11 1.49 8.80 -11.00
C ALA A 11 0.44 7.69 -10.94
N ALA A 12 -0.83 8.02 -11.18
CA ALA A 12 -1.93 7.07 -11.18
C ALA A 12 -1.77 5.99 -12.27
N LEU A 13 -1.39 6.38 -13.49
CA LEU A 13 -1.16 5.46 -14.59
C LEU A 13 -0.04 4.46 -14.25
N LEU A 14 1.14 4.96 -13.87
CA LEU A 14 2.31 4.13 -13.60
C LEU A 14 2.09 3.22 -12.39
N SER A 15 1.47 3.74 -11.31
CA SER A 15 1.17 2.91 -10.15
C SER A 15 0.14 1.83 -10.46
N SER A 16 -0.85 2.14 -11.31
CA SER A 16 -1.88 1.16 -11.70
C SER A 16 -1.31 0.05 -12.58
N ILE A 17 -0.42 0.39 -13.52
CA ILE A 17 0.30 -0.61 -14.33
C ILE A 17 1.10 -1.55 -13.44
N ALA A 18 1.90 -1.01 -12.51
CA ALA A 18 2.69 -1.82 -11.60
C ALA A 18 1.81 -2.69 -10.69
N GLY A 19 0.73 -2.12 -10.14
CA GLY A 19 -0.26 -2.86 -9.35
C GLY A 19 -0.92 -3.99 -10.14
N PHE A 20 -1.25 -3.76 -11.40
CA PHE A 20 -1.83 -4.76 -12.29
C PHE A 20 -0.85 -5.89 -12.61
N CYS A 21 0.41 -5.58 -12.93
CA CYS A 21 1.43 -6.61 -13.16
C CYS A 21 1.63 -7.50 -11.93
N LEU A 22 1.70 -6.91 -10.73
CA LEU A 22 1.80 -7.66 -9.48
C LEU A 22 0.53 -8.47 -9.18
N HIS A 23 -0.64 -7.95 -9.54
CA HIS A 23 -1.90 -8.68 -9.44
C HIS A 23 -1.93 -9.90 -10.34
N VAL A 24 -1.54 -9.77 -11.62
CA VAL A 24 -1.45 -10.91 -12.56
C VAL A 24 -0.46 -11.95 -12.05
N PHE A 25 0.73 -11.53 -11.63
CA PHE A 25 1.71 -12.43 -11.02
C PHE A 25 1.14 -13.17 -9.79
N SER A 26 0.44 -12.44 -8.92
CA SER A 26 -0.24 -13.02 -7.76
C SER A 26 -1.38 -13.97 -8.16
N ALA A 27 -2.11 -13.70 -9.23
CA ALA A 27 -3.24 -14.52 -9.65
C ALA A 27 -2.75 -15.84 -10.28
N GLU A 28 -1.71 -15.79 -11.11
CA GLU A 28 -1.21 -16.96 -11.83
C GLU A 28 -0.33 -17.85 -10.95
N TRP A 29 0.64 -17.26 -10.25
CA TRP A 29 1.63 -18.04 -9.51
C TRP A 29 1.20 -18.26 -8.05
N LEU A 30 0.87 -17.18 -7.34
CA LEU A 30 0.65 -17.26 -5.90
C LEU A 30 -0.61 -18.07 -5.56
N GLN A 31 -1.72 -17.89 -6.29
CA GLN A 31 -2.93 -18.68 -6.03
C GLN A 31 -2.70 -20.19 -6.24
N HIS A 32 -1.95 -20.56 -7.29
CA HIS A 32 -1.62 -21.96 -7.54
C HIS A 32 -0.72 -22.52 -6.43
N TRP A 33 0.27 -21.74 -5.98
CA TRP A 33 1.13 -22.12 -4.86
C TRP A 33 0.35 -22.26 -3.54
N ILE A 34 -0.57 -21.33 -3.23
CA ILE A 34 -1.44 -21.41 -2.05
C ILE A 34 -2.30 -22.66 -2.11
N ALA A 35 -2.94 -22.93 -3.25
CA ALA A 35 -3.78 -24.11 -3.44
C ALA A 35 -3.03 -25.41 -3.12
N ALA A 36 -1.79 -25.56 -3.63
CA ALA A 36 -0.95 -26.71 -3.34
C ALA A 36 -0.58 -26.83 -1.85
N ARG A 37 -0.42 -25.71 -1.13
CA ARG A 37 -0.11 -25.70 0.32
C ARG A 37 -1.33 -25.93 1.21
N MET A 38 -2.51 -25.64 0.69
CA MET A 38 -3.79 -25.82 1.37
C MET A 38 -4.45 -27.16 1.05
N GLU A 39 -3.87 -27.98 0.17
CA GLU A 39 -4.40 -29.30 -0.17
C GLU A 39 -4.58 -30.17 1.09
N GLY A 40 -5.78 -30.73 1.26
CA GLY A 40 -6.14 -31.54 2.43
C GLY A 40 -6.33 -30.75 3.74
N ARG A 41 -6.22 -29.41 3.73
CA ARG A 41 -6.48 -28.55 4.89
C ARG A 41 -7.86 -27.92 4.77
N ALA A 42 -8.66 -28.01 5.82
CA ALA A 42 -9.93 -27.30 5.93
C ALA A 42 -9.74 -26.01 6.72
N MET A 43 -10.31 -24.91 6.21
CA MET A 43 -10.43 -23.67 7.00
C MET A 43 -11.56 -23.86 8.01
N VAL A 44 -11.29 -23.60 9.29
CA VAL A 44 -12.32 -23.69 10.33
C VAL A 44 -12.79 -22.28 10.64
N SER A 45 -14.02 -21.97 10.22
CA SER A 45 -14.70 -20.78 10.71
C SER A 45 -15.09 -21.02 12.17
N SER A 46 -14.55 -20.22 13.09
CA SER A 46 -14.94 -20.25 14.50
C SER A 46 -15.63 -18.94 14.88
N TRP A 47 -16.57 -18.99 15.81
CA TRP A 47 -17.11 -17.78 16.43
C TRP A 47 -16.08 -17.07 17.32
N ASP A 48 -15.00 -17.77 17.70
CA ASP A 48 -13.96 -17.27 18.59
C ASP A 48 -13.11 -16.16 17.95
N VAL A 49 -13.07 -16.07 16.62
CA VAL A 49 -12.34 -14.98 15.92
C VAL A 49 -13.02 -13.61 16.03
N ARG A 50 -14.24 -13.51 16.54
CA ARG A 50 -14.96 -12.22 16.66
C ARG A 50 -14.23 -11.20 17.55
N VAL A 51 -13.61 -11.66 18.64
CA VAL A 51 -12.91 -10.77 19.58
C VAL A 51 -11.61 -10.25 18.96
N PRO A 52 -10.73 -11.11 18.40
CA PRO A 52 -9.58 -10.65 17.60
C PRO A 52 -9.99 -9.75 16.43
N ALA A 53 -11.08 -10.05 15.72
CA ALA A 53 -11.57 -9.23 14.62
C ALA A 53 -12.01 -7.83 15.07
N ALA A 54 -12.71 -7.73 16.20
CA ALA A 54 -13.14 -6.45 16.77
C ALA A 54 -11.95 -5.61 17.26
N ILE A 55 -10.98 -6.23 17.94
CA ILE A 55 -9.78 -5.55 18.42
C ILE A 55 -8.95 -5.04 17.23
N SER A 56 -8.70 -5.90 16.24
CA SER A 56 -7.89 -5.55 15.08
C SER A 56 -8.56 -4.56 14.13
N ALA A 57 -9.90 -4.39 14.19
CA ALA A 57 -10.61 -3.35 13.44
C ALA A 57 -10.17 -1.91 13.82
N ILE A 58 -9.56 -1.73 15.00
CA ILE A 58 -8.94 -0.45 15.40
C ILE A 58 -7.90 0.02 14.37
N GLU A 59 -7.22 -0.90 13.67
CA GLU A 59 -6.25 -0.58 12.62
C GLU A 59 -6.82 0.37 11.56
N ILE A 60 -8.06 0.13 11.12
CA ILE A 60 -8.73 0.94 10.09
C ILE A 60 -8.99 2.36 10.62
N GLY A 61 -9.50 2.45 11.86
CA GLY A 61 -9.74 3.73 12.54
C GLY A 61 -8.46 4.54 12.75
N LEU A 62 -7.36 3.86 13.13
CA LEU A 62 -6.04 4.49 13.24
C LEU A 62 -5.52 4.96 11.88
N GLY A 63 -5.65 4.14 10.83
CA GLY A 63 -5.23 4.49 9.47
C GLY A 63 -5.96 5.73 8.94
N ALA A 64 -7.27 5.80 9.13
CA ALA A 64 -8.08 6.97 8.76
C ALA A 64 -7.70 8.21 9.59
N SER A 65 -7.54 8.07 10.91
CA SER A 65 -7.19 9.17 11.81
C SER A 65 -5.81 9.75 11.51
N LEU A 66 -4.80 8.89 11.29
CA LEU A 66 -3.45 9.29 10.89
C LEU A 66 -3.45 9.97 9.52
N THR A 67 -4.21 9.44 8.55
CA THR A 67 -4.33 10.05 7.23
C THR A 67 -4.93 11.45 7.32
N TYR A 68 -6.02 11.62 8.08
CA TYR A 68 -6.63 12.93 8.30
C TYR A 68 -5.67 13.90 9.02
N TRP A 69 -4.97 13.42 10.04
CA TRP A 69 -3.97 14.22 10.76
C TRP A 69 -2.85 14.69 9.83
N LEU A 70 -2.31 13.82 8.97
CA LEU A 70 -1.28 14.18 7.99
C LEU A 70 -1.78 15.14 6.91
N LEU A 71 -3.02 14.99 6.46
CA LEU A 71 -3.66 15.95 5.55
C LEU A 71 -3.76 17.34 6.22
N ARG A 72 -4.03 17.40 7.53
CA ARG A 72 -4.20 18.66 8.27
C ARG A 72 -2.87 19.31 8.66
N CYS A 73 -1.89 18.55 9.13
CA CYS A 73 -0.61 19.06 9.61
C CYS A 73 0.45 19.23 8.50
N ARG A 74 0.06 18.97 7.24
CA ARG A 74 0.92 18.69 6.09
C ARG A 74 1.73 17.41 6.28
N PHE A 75 1.83 16.65 5.19
CA PHE A 75 2.64 15.43 5.16
C PHE A 75 4.09 15.79 5.50
N PRO A 76 4.77 15.05 6.41
CA PRO A 76 6.13 15.35 6.80
C PRO A 76 7.03 15.38 5.56
N ALA A 77 8.05 16.26 5.58
CA ALA A 77 9.06 16.37 4.53
C ALA A 77 9.97 15.13 4.53
N LEU A 78 9.41 13.99 4.18
CA LEU A 78 10.11 12.73 4.02
C LEU A 78 10.73 12.70 2.62
N GLY A 79 11.93 12.14 2.51
CA GLY A 79 12.46 11.76 1.20
C GLY A 79 11.50 10.81 0.49
N TRP A 80 11.45 10.84 -0.84
CA TRP A 80 10.47 10.11 -1.66
C TRP A 80 10.32 8.63 -1.28
N ALA A 81 11.43 7.95 -0.97
CA ALA A 81 11.41 6.54 -0.57
C ALA A 81 10.67 6.31 0.76
N ARG A 82 10.95 7.13 1.78
CA ARG A 82 10.26 7.06 3.09
C ARG A 82 8.82 7.53 2.97
N GLY A 83 8.56 8.56 2.15
CA GLY A 83 7.21 9.04 1.86
C GLY A 83 6.34 7.97 1.19
N GLY A 84 6.90 7.23 0.22
CA GLY A 84 6.21 6.13 -0.45
C GLY A 84 5.89 4.95 0.49
N LEU A 85 6.83 4.57 1.37
CA LEU A 85 6.55 3.56 2.40
C LEU A 85 5.49 4.03 3.40
N CYS A 86 5.53 5.30 3.81
CA CYS A 86 4.52 5.87 4.69
C CYS A 86 3.13 5.84 4.04
N LEU A 87 3.03 6.22 2.76
CA LEU A 87 1.80 6.12 1.98
C LEU A 87 1.30 4.68 1.90
N ALA A 88 2.18 3.73 1.59
CA ALA A 88 1.83 2.31 1.54
C ALA A 88 1.29 1.80 2.88
N GLY A 89 1.96 2.15 3.99
CA GLY A 89 1.52 1.80 5.34
C GLY A 89 0.14 2.36 5.67
N LEU A 90 -0.12 3.63 5.36
CA LEU A 90 -1.42 4.26 5.58
C LEU A 90 -2.54 3.57 4.78
N ILE A 91 -2.29 3.24 3.52
CA ILE A 91 -3.25 2.52 2.68
C ILE A 91 -3.49 1.12 3.24
N LEU A 92 -2.44 0.40 3.63
CA LEU A 92 -2.58 -0.93 4.25
C LEU A 92 -3.42 -0.88 5.52
N MET A 93 -3.20 0.11 6.39
CA MET A 93 -4.02 0.30 7.60
C MET A 93 -5.48 0.57 7.29
N ILE A 94 -5.77 1.48 6.35
CA ILE A 94 -7.14 1.80 5.93
C ILE A 94 -7.84 0.57 5.37
N LYS A 95 -7.12 -0.30 4.66
CA LYS A 95 -7.65 -1.54 4.12
C LYS A 95 -7.75 -2.66 5.16
N GLY A 96 -7.18 -2.49 6.35
CA GLY A 96 -7.08 -3.54 7.38
C GLY A 96 -6.15 -4.69 6.97
N ASN A 97 -5.19 -4.41 6.11
CA ASN A 97 -4.26 -5.40 5.55
C ASN A 97 -2.86 -5.32 6.17
N LEU A 98 -2.60 -4.38 7.09
CA LEU A 98 -1.29 -4.27 7.72
C LEU A 98 -1.12 -5.33 8.82
N ILE A 99 -2.10 -5.49 9.71
CA ILE A 99 -2.00 -6.43 10.85
C ILE A 99 -3.24 -7.33 10.90
N ARG A 100 -4.42 -6.75 10.74
CA ARG A 100 -5.72 -7.40 10.86
C ARG A 100 -5.84 -8.58 9.89
N GLN A 101 -5.62 -8.39 8.59
CA GLN A 101 -5.75 -9.48 7.62
C GLN A 101 -4.75 -10.64 7.89
N PRO A 102 -3.44 -10.39 8.11
CA PRO A 102 -2.51 -11.46 8.51
C PRO A 102 -2.93 -12.20 9.79
N LEU A 103 -3.37 -11.47 10.80
CA LEU A 103 -3.87 -12.04 12.06
C LEU A 103 -5.08 -12.95 11.80
N MET A 104 -6.07 -12.45 11.05
CA MET A 104 -7.29 -13.20 10.75
C MET A 104 -7.00 -14.45 9.91
N ASN A 105 -6.13 -14.34 8.90
CA ASN A 105 -5.73 -15.48 8.08
C ASN A 105 -5.05 -16.56 8.95
N SER A 106 -4.20 -16.15 9.91
CA SER A 106 -3.57 -17.08 10.85
C SER A 106 -4.59 -17.76 11.77
N LEU A 107 -5.57 -17.00 12.29
CA LEU A 107 -6.57 -17.51 13.24
C LEU A 107 -7.60 -18.44 12.61
N VAL A 108 -7.87 -18.31 11.31
CA VAL A 108 -8.79 -19.20 10.56
C VAL A 108 -8.10 -20.52 10.17
N GLY A 109 -6.82 -20.67 10.49
CA GLY A 109 -6.06 -21.90 10.33
C GLY A 109 -5.17 -21.93 9.09
N ASN A 110 -4.89 -20.79 8.45
CA ASN A 110 -3.92 -20.77 7.37
C ASN A 110 -2.51 -21.04 7.93
N PRO A 111 -1.70 -21.86 7.23
CA PRO A 111 -0.30 -22.04 7.57
C PRO A 111 0.43 -20.70 7.61
N VAL A 112 1.35 -20.49 8.57
CA VAL A 112 2.08 -19.23 8.73
C VAL A 112 2.83 -18.85 7.45
N GLU A 113 3.38 -19.84 6.74
CA GLU A 113 4.02 -19.65 5.45
C GLU A 113 3.06 -19.12 4.37
N VAL A 114 1.80 -19.58 4.37
CA VAL A 114 0.77 -19.11 3.44
C VAL A 114 0.39 -17.68 3.77
N VAL A 115 0.15 -17.37 5.05
CA VAL A 115 -0.14 -16.01 5.53
C VAL A 115 0.99 -15.05 5.16
N ALA A 116 2.24 -15.43 5.46
CA ALA A 116 3.40 -14.58 5.20
C ALA A 116 3.57 -14.26 3.71
N VAL A 117 3.40 -15.23 2.82
CA VAL A 117 3.53 -15.01 1.38
C VAL A 117 2.30 -14.27 0.82
N GLN A 118 1.09 -14.66 1.23
CA GLN A 118 -0.15 -14.07 0.75
C GLN A 118 -0.28 -12.60 1.14
N ASP A 119 -0.17 -12.29 2.44
CA ASP A 119 -0.27 -10.93 2.93
C ASP A 119 0.99 -10.13 2.62
N GLY A 120 2.16 -10.78 2.60
CA GLY A 120 3.41 -10.18 2.15
C GLY A 120 3.34 -9.69 0.70
N MET A 121 2.69 -10.44 -0.19
CA MET A 121 2.49 -9.99 -1.57
C MET A 121 1.62 -8.72 -1.64
N VAL A 122 0.58 -8.64 -0.81
CA VAL A 122 -0.25 -7.43 -0.68
C VAL A 122 0.60 -6.26 -0.20
N TRP A 123 1.46 -6.46 0.79
CA TRP A 123 2.38 -5.41 1.29
C TRP A 123 3.34 -4.94 0.20
N VAL A 124 3.95 -5.87 -0.54
CA VAL A 124 4.84 -5.56 -1.66
C VAL A 124 4.12 -4.74 -2.72
N THR A 125 2.89 -5.11 -3.10
CA THR A 125 2.09 -4.34 -4.05
C THR A 125 1.90 -2.90 -3.62
N TRP A 126 1.47 -2.67 -2.38
CA TRP A 126 1.26 -1.31 -1.88
C TRP A 126 2.56 -0.54 -1.69
N ALA A 127 3.65 -1.19 -1.30
CA ALA A 127 4.97 -0.57 -1.20
C ALA A 127 5.47 -0.09 -2.57
N VAL A 128 5.39 -0.94 -3.60
CA VAL A 128 5.78 -0.59 -4.97
C VAL A 128 4.92 0.55 -5.51
N MET A 129 3.59 0.47 -5.37
CA MET A 129 2.69 1.54 -5.81
C MET A 129 2.97 2.85 -5.06
N GLY A 130 3.18 2.79 -3.74
CA GLY A 130 3.50 3.94 -2.90
C GLY A 130 4.82 4.62 -3.32
N TRP A 131 5.86 3.83 -3.62
CA TRP A 131 7.13 4.35 -4.14
C TRP A 131 7.00 4.99 -5.51
N ILE A 132 6.23 4.40 -6.43
CA ILE A 132 6.01 4.99 -7.76
C ILE A 132 5.31 6.33 -7.61
N ILE A 133 4.24 6.41 -6.81
CA ILE A 133 3.52 7.66 -6.57
C ILE A 133 4.46 8.71 -5.99
N ALA A 134 5.15 8.39 -4.89
CA ALA A 134 6.05 9.34 -4.24
C ALA A 134 7.24 9.77 -5.14
N GLY A 135 7.77 8.83 -5.93
CA GLY A 135 8.85 9.08 -6.87
C GLY A 135 8.43 10.03 -8.01
N VAL A 136 7.26 9.80 -8.61
CA VAL A 136 6.72 10.68 -9.66
C VAL A 136 6.52 12.10 -9.12
N PHE A 137 5.90 12.25 -7.95
CA PHE A 137 5.72 13.58 -7.34
C PHE A 137 7.06 14.26 -7.04
N ALA A 138 8.05 13.52 -6.54
CA ALA A 138 9.38 14.08 -6.26
C ALA A 138 10.13 14.52 -7.53
N LEU A 139 10.00 13.77 -8.63
CA LEU A 139 10.61 14.11 -9.91
C LEU A 139 10.02 15.41 -10.49
N PHE A 140 8.70 15.51 -10.52
CA PHE A 140 8.02 16.71 -11.03
C PHE A 140 8.26 17.94 -10.15
N ASP A 141 8.35 17.77 -8.82
CA ASP A 141 8.70 18.89 -7.92
C ASP A 141 10.12 19.41 -8.18
N ARG A 142 11.09 18.52 -8.43
CA ARG A 142 12.46 18.92 -8.81
C ARG A 142 12.50 19.68 -10.12
N GLN A 143 11.79 19.20 -11.14
CA GLN A 143 11.73 19.86 -12.45
C GLN A 143 11.10 21.27 -12.34
N ASN A 144 9.97 21.39 -11.64
CA ASN A 144 9.31 22.68 -11.43
C ASN A 144 10.22 23.69 -10.69
N ARG A 145 11.05 23.23 -9.73
CA ARG A 145 12.01 24.10 -9.04
C ARG A 145 13.14 24.57 -9.96
N GLN A 146 13.65 23.70 -10.84
CA GLN A 146 14.69 24.06 -11.82
C GLN A 146 14.18 25.10 -12.83
N ASP A 147 13.00 24.87 -13.42
CA ASP A 147 12.40 25.79 -14.39
C ASP A 147 12.16 27.19 -13.80
N ASN A 148 11.76 27.26 -12.53
CA ASN A 148 11.57 28.54 -11.83
C ASN A 148 12.90 29.25 -11.56
N SER A 149 13.97 28.52 -11.25
CA SER A 149 15.28 29.12 -11.02
C SER A 149 15.89 29.76 -12.28
N LEU A 150 15.67 29.14 -13.46
CA LEU A 150 16.12 29.68 -14.74
C LEU A 150 15.38 30.98 -15.09
N LYS A 151 14.06 31.01 -14.90
CA LYS A 151 13.24 32.21 -15.15
C LYS A 151 13.61 33.41 -14.28
N VAL A 152 14.10 33.16 -13.06
CA VAL A 152 14.57 34.22 -12.15
C VAL A 152 15.92 34.78 -12.58
N GLN A 153 16.75 34.00 -13.26
CA GLN A 153 18.05 34.46 -13.78
C GLN A 153 17.94 35.27 -15.08
N GLU A 154 16.86 35.06 -15.85
CA GLU A 154 16.57 35.78 -17.10
C GLU A 154 15.79 37.09 -16.89
N ALA A 155 15.34 37.37 -15.65
CA ALA A 155 14.56 38.55 -15.28
C ALA A 155 15.42 39.58 -14.53
#